data_AF-A0A938TCZ5-F1
#
_entry.id   AF-A0A938TCZ5-F1
#
_cell.length_a   1.000
_cell.length_b   1.000
_cell.length_c   1.000
_cell.angle_alpha   90.00
_cell.angle_beta   90.00
_cell.angle_gamma   90.00
#
_symmetry.space_group_name_H-M   'P 1'
#
loop_
_entity.id
_entity.type
_entity.pdbx_description
1 polymer ?
#
loop_
_entity_poly.entity_id
_entity_poly.type
_entity_poly.pdbx_seq_one_letter_code
_entity_poly.pdbx_strand_id
1 'polypeptide(L)'
;MRRELGDAYVDRLRALYADRIPGQSDLCCYWFEKARAHIAAGKCKRAGLLATQGIRGGANREVLKRIKDTGGIFWAESDRPWILDGATVHVSMIGFDDGTEKTSTLDGKPVPRINVNLTAAADTVQAVSIPRNRAFSFLGNCKGGAFDITDAEALDLLAAAGNPNGRPNSDVIRPVANSEDLLKTRVPRWLIDSADLPLATFSLYEKPSSIAIERVKPKRDQNRDRWLRENWWRPQRMRPEMRNAVATLSRFMVTPTTAKHRTFIWLSPPMLPDHQLIVFARSDDYFFGILHSRFHEVWALAQGTQLREKESGFRYTPTTCFETFPFPEAHPEHAAVITVAVKELHTLRENWLNPPDWTRTETLEFPGTVGGPWDRYIVSGSAHPLPIPDSRLPIPVLIGTVRYPRLVPRDADCAARLKDRTLTKLYNARPAWLSDCHARLDAAVAAAYGWPADLTDDAILERLLALNLERAGG
;
A
#
# COMPACT_ATOMS: atom_id res chain seq x y z
N MET A 1 16.34 13.35 -13.43
CA MET A 1 16.49 13.57 -14.88
C MET A 1 16.15 15.00 -15.28
N ARG A 2 14.88 15.45 -15.29
CA ARG A 2 14.52 16.84 -15.70
C ARG A 2 15.24 17.94 -14.92
N ARG A 3 15.40 17.78 -13.61
CA ARG A 3 16.14 18.74 -12.76
C ARG A 3 17.60 18.93 -13.20
N GLU A 4 18.26 17.85 -13.62
CA GLU A 4 19.71 17.86 -13.94
C GLU A 4 19.98 18.11 -15.43
N LEU A 5 19.15 17.55 -16.32
CA LEU A 5 19.36 17.58 -17.77
C LEU A 5 18.50 18.62 -18.50
N GLY A 6 17.52 19.22 -17.81
CA GLY A 6 16.57 20.17 -18.38
C GLY A 6 15.42 19.52 -19.15
N ASP A 7 14.31 20.26 -19.28
CA ASP A 7 13.09 19.76 -19.91
C ASP A 7 13.27 19.46 -21.40
N ALA A 8 13.89 20.37 -22.14
CA ALA A 8 14.10 20.22 -23.58
C ALA A 8 14.95 18.98 -23.94
N TYR A 9 15.97 18.65 -23.14
CA TYR A 9 16.77 17.44 -23.37
C TYR A 9 15.92 16.18 -23.14
N VAL A 10 15.20 16.14 -22.02
CA VAL A 10 14.36 15.00 -21.65
C VAL A 10 13.25 14.77 -22.67
N ASP A 11 12.64 15.83 -23.17
CA ASP A 11 11.57 15.74 -24.18
C ASP A 11 12.11 15.17 -25.49
N ARG A 12 13.29 15.60 -25.96
CA ARG A 12 13.95 15.02 -27.14
C ARG A 12 14.34 13.56 -26.94
N LEU A 13 14.92 13.21 -25.80
CA LEU A 13 15.29 11.82 -25.48
C LEU A 13 14.07 10.90 -25.50
N ARG A 14 12.98 11.33 -24.86
CA ARG A 14 11.73 10.57 -24.82
C ARG A 14 11.09 10.45 -26.20
N ALA A 15 11.10 11.52 -27.00
CA ALA A 15 10.60 11.48 -28.38
C ALA A 15 11.39 10.50 -29.25
N LEU A 16 12.72 10.50 -29.15
CA LEU A 16 13.60 9.63 -29.94
C LEU A 16 13.40 8.13 -29.66
N TYR A 17 12.97 7.77 -28.45
CA TYR A 17 12.81 6.38 -28.01
C TYR A 17 11.34 6.01 -27.71
N ALA A 18 10.37 6.86 -28.07
CA ALA A 18 8.97 6.75 -27.62
C ALA A 18 8.32 5.38 -27.95
N ASP A 19 8.71 4.78 -29.06
CA ASP A 19 8.24 3.49 -29.58
C ASP A 19 8.95 2.28 -28.94
N ARG A 20 10.03 2.51 -28.19
CA ARG A 20 10.94 1.46 -27.69
C ARG A 20 11.04 1.45 -26.19
N ILE A 21 11.16 2.62 -25.56
CA ILE A 21 11.41 2.77 -24.12
C ILE A 21 10.38 3.73 -23.54
N PRO A 22 9.57 3.30 -22.56
CA PRO A 22 8.60 4.18 -21.91
C PRO A 22 9.31 5.38 -21.29
N GLY A 23 8.75 6.58 -21.44
CA GLY A 23 9.40 7.82 -20.97
C GLY A 23 9.62 7.90 -19.46
N GLN A 24 8.92 7.08 -18.67
CA GLN A 24 9.07 6.93 -17.22
C GLN A 24 10.30 6.11 -16.83
N SER A 25 10.99 5.49 -17.80
CA SER A 25 12.16 4.66 -17.53
C SER A 25 13.35 5.47 -17.05
N ASP A 26 14.17 4.85 -16.20
CA ASP A 26 15.43 5.40 -15.71
C ASP A 26 16.39 5.67 -16.87
N LEU A 27 17.24 6.69 -16.70
CA LEU A 27 18.16 7.15 -17.74
C LEU A 27 19.05 6.00 -18.24
N CYS A 28 19.54 5.10 -17.39
CA CYS A 28 20.37 3.97 -17.82
C CYS A 28 19.69 3.05 -18.85
N CYS A 29 18.36 2.91 -18.84
CA CYS A 29 17.62 2.03 -19.75
C CYS A 29 17.85 2.38 -21.23
N TYR A 30 18.05 3.66 -21.54
CA TYR A 30 18.30 4.11 -22.91
C TYR A 30 19.66 3.61 -23.46
N TRP A 31 20.66 3.39 -22.58
CA TRP A 31 21.96 2.85 -22.96
C TRP A 31 21.89 1.34 -23.22
N PHE A 32 21.05 0.63 -22.46
CA PHE A 32 20.74 -0.78 -22.73
C PHE A 32 20.07 -0.95 -24.09
N GLU A 33 19.06 -0.14 -24.44
CA GLU A 33 18.42 -0.21 -25.77
C GLU A 33 19.41 0.13 -26.88
N LYS A 34 20.28 1.13 -26.65
CA LYS A 34 21.34 1.47 -27.61
C LYS A 34 22.30 0.29 -27.82
N ALA A 35 22.78 -0.33 -26.75
CA ALA A 35 23.66 -1.49 -26.83
C ALA A 35 22.98 -2.68 -27.53
N ARG A 36 21.73 -2.99 -27.20
CA ARG A 36 20.93 -4.01 -27.88
C ARG A 36 20.81 -3.73 -29.38
N ALA A 37 20.51 -2.49 -29.76
CA ALA A 37 20.41 -2.10 -31.16
C ALA A 37 21.74 -2.27 -31.92
N HIS A 38 22.88 -2.03 -31.28
CA HIS A 38 24.19 -2.30 -31.87
C HIS A 38 24.46 -3.80 -32.04
N ILE A 39 24.05 -4.66 -31.09
CA ILE A 39 24.16 -6.12 -31.21
C ILE A 39 23.28 -6.63 -32.35
N ALA A 40 22.01 -6.23 -32.37
CA ALA A 40 21.07 -6.63 -33.42
C ALA A 40 21.51 -6.17 -34.83
N ALA A 41 22.25 -5.07 -34.92
CA ALA A 41 22.84 -4.59 -36.18
C ALA A 41 24.21 -5.23 -36.51
N GLY A 42 24.67 -6.22 -35.75
CA GLY A 42 25.96 -6.89 -35.95
C GLY A 42 27.19 -6.00 -35.67
N LYS A 43 27.00 -4.83 -35.05
CA LYS A 43 28.09 -3.87 -34.74
C LYS A 43 28.86 -4.23 -33.48
N CYS A 44 28.31 -5.09 -32.64
CA CYS A 44 29.00 -5.73 -31.51
C CYS A 44 28.42 -7.12 -31.26
N LYS A 45 29.20 -8.01 -30.63
CA LYS A 45 28.77 -9.39 -30.36
C LYS A 45 28.00 -9.52 -29.05
N ARG A 46 28.49 -8.86 -27.98
CA ARG A 46 27.94 -8.93 -26.62
C ARG A 46 28.06 -7.57 -25.95
N ALA A 47 27.22 -7.32 -24.95
CA ALA A 47 27.32 -6.15 -24.08
C ALA A 47 27.13 -6.55 -22.62
N GLY A 48 27.79 -5.81 -21.72
CA GLY A 48 27.63 -5.92 -20.28
C GLY A 48 27.44 -4.53 -19.69
N LEU A 49 26.33 -4.29 -19.00
CA LEU A 49 26.00 -2.98 -18.44
C LEU A 49 25.51 -3.10 -17.01
N LEU A 50 25.72 -2.03 -16.24
CA LEU A 50 25.22 -1.87 -14.89
C LEU A 50 24.05 -0.89 -14.89
N ALA A 51 23.03 -1.19 -14.09
CA ALA A 51 21.88 -0.33 -13.85
C ALA A 51 21.54 -0.29 -12.36
N THR A 52 20.73 0.69 -11.96
CA THR A 52 20.01 0.63 -10.69
C THR A 52 19.17 -0.65 -10.66
N GLN A 53 19.04 -1.27 -9.48
CA GLN A 53 18.26 -2.50 -9.30
C GLN A 53 16.80 -2.36 -9.81
N GLY A 54 16.28 -1.13 -9.85
CA GLY A 54 14.98 -0.79 -10.43
C GLY A 54 14.81 -1.18 -11.91
N ILE A 55 15.86 -1.57 -12.64
CA ILE A 55 15.75 -2.07 -14.02
C ILE A 55 14.85 -3.30 -14.15
N ARG A 56 14.71 -4.07 -13.06
CA ARG A 56 13.93 -5.31 -12.99
C ARG A 56 12.41 -5.11 -12.98
N GLY A 57 11.93 -3.88 -12.79
CA GLY A 57 10.52 -3.60 -12.52
C GLY A 57 9.93 -2.44 -13.32
N GLY A 58 8.60 -2.36 -13.32
CA GLY A 58 7.85 -1.24 -13.91
C GLY A 58 8.19 -0.96 -15.38
N ALA A 59 8.31 0.33 -15.71
CA ALA A 59 8.66 0.82 -17.04
C ALA A 59 10.07 0.39 -17.48
N ASN A 60 11.02 0.32 -16.53
CA ASN A 60 12.41 0.00 -16.84
C ASN A 60 12.58 -1.40 -17.45
N ARG A 61 11.77 -2.37 -16.99
CA ARG A 61 11.82 -3.77 -17.43
C ARG A 61 11.62 -3.94 -18.94
N GLU A 62 11.00 -2.96 -19.60
CA GLU A 62 10.74 -3.01 -21.04
C GLU A 62 12.02 -3.19 -21.86
N VAL A 63 13.15 -2.60 -21.41
CA VAL A 63 14.42 -2.78 -22.14
C VAL A 63 14.94 -4.22 -22.08
N LEU A 64 14.70 -4.94 -20.96
CA LEU A 64 15.11 -6.33 -20.81
C LEU A 64 14.24 -7.28 -21.66
N LYS A 65 12.95 -6.94 -21.85
CA LYS A 65 12.10 -7.66 -22.81
C LYS A 65 12.64 -7.54 -24.22
N ARG A 66 12.91 -6.31 -24.66
CA ARG A 66 13.45 -6.04 -25.99
C ARG A 66 14.77 -6.76 -26.25
N ILE A 67 15.64 -6.85 -25.23
CA ILE A 67 16.88 -7.64 -25.31
C ILE A 67 16.58 -9.10 -25.62
N LYS A 68 15.58 -9.71 -24.97
CA LYS A 68 15.16 -11.10 -25.24
C LYS A 68 14.41 -11.26 -26.57
N ASP A 69 13.74 -10.22 -27.07
CA ASP A 69 13.06 -10.28 -28.37
C ASP A 69 14.05 -10.42 -29.53
N THR A 70 15.26 -9.86 -29.39
CA THR A 70 16.29 -9.90 -30.43
C THR A 70 17.57 -10.65 -30.03
N GLY A 71 17.54 -11.39 -28.92
CA GLY A 71 18.74 -12.01 -28.36
C GLY A 71 18.53 -12.71 -27.02
N GLY A 72 19.57 -12.74 -26.18
CA GLY A 72 19.58 -13.49 -24.91
C GLY A 72 20.29 -12.77 -23.77
N ILE A 73 19.81 -12.99 -22.54
CA ILE A 73 20.53 -12.63 -21.32
C ILE A 73 21.23 -13.89 -20.84
N PHE A 74 22.57 -13.89 -20.88
CA PHE A 74 23.37 -15.06 -20.52
C PHE A 74 24.03 -14.93 -19.14
N TRP A 75 24.13 -13.72 -18.59
CA TRP A 75 24.71 -13.51 -17.28
C TRP A 75 24.01 -12.36 -16.58
N ALA A 76 23.71 -12.51 -15.30
CA ALA A 76 23.24 -11.40 -14.49
C ALA A 76 23.62 -11.54 -13.01
N GLU A 77 23.91 -10.40 -12.40
CA GLU A 77 23.81 -10.18 -10.96
C GLU A 77 22.51 -9.40 -10.74
N SER A 78 21.52 -10.04 -10.14
CA SER A 78 20.17 -9.51 -9.98
C SER A 78 20.10 -8.42 -8.92
N ASP A 79 20.92 -8.54 -7.87
CA ASP A 79 20.94 -7.60 -6.75
C ASP A 79 22.30 -7.63 -6.04
N ARG A 80 23.09 -6.57 -6.19
CA ARG A 80 24.40 -6.43 -5.53
C ARG A 80 24.53 -5.09 -4.80
N PRO A 81 25.02 -5.05 -3.55
CA PRO A 81 25.36 -3.81 -2.87
C PRO A 81 26.43 -3.05 -3.65
N TRP A 82 26.19 -1.77 -3.92
CA TRP A 82 27.20 -0.86 -4.46
C TRP A 82 27.79 -0.04 -3.32
N ILE A 83 28.97 -0.43 -2.86
CA ILE A 83 29.66 0.25 -1.77
C ILE A 83 30.52 1.37 -2.38
N LEU A 84 30.02 2.60 -2.31
CA LEU A 84 30.76 3.82 -2.62
C LEU A 84 30.53 4.82 -1.49
N ASP A 85 31.56 5.57 -1.07
CA ASP A 85 31.42 6.58 -0.04
C ASP A 85 30.29 7.57 -0.41
N GLY A 86 29.23 7.58 0.41
CA GLY A 86 28.09 8.49 0.26
C GLY A 86 26.92 8.00 -0.60
N ALA A 87 26.93 6.77 -1.14
CA ALA A 87 25.80 6.23 -1.90
C ALA A 87 25.46 4.77 -1.55
N THR A 88 24.37 4.57 -0.82
CA THR A 88 23.78 3.24 -0.56
C THR A 88 22.81 2.88 -1.68
N VAL A 89 23.33 2.27 -2.76
CA VAL A 89 22.54 1.88 -3.93
C VAL A 89 22.76 0.40 -4.21
N HIS A 90 21.71 -0.28 -4.65
CA HIS A 90 21.80 -1.63 -5.17
C HIS A 90 21.77 -1.61 -6.69
N VAL A 91 22.58 -2.45 -7.29
CA VAL A 91 22.77 -2.49 -8.73
C VAL A 91 22.40 -3.86 -9.28
N SER A 92 21.92 -3.85 -10.52
CA SER A 92 21.85 -5.06 -11.34
C SER A 92 22.91 -4.96 -12.44
N MET A 93 23.62 -6.05 -12.69
CA MET A 93 24.58 -6.16 -13.77
C MET A 93 24.07 -7.21 -14.75
N ILE A 94 24.08 -6.89 -16.05
CA ILE A 94 23.46 -7.75 -17.06
C ILE A 94 24.40 -7.88 -18.25
N GLY A 95 24.71 -9.12 -18.60
CA GLY A 95 25.40 -9.54 -19.82
C GLY A 95 24.39 -10.12 -20.81
N PHE A 96 24.38 -9.58 -22.02
CA PHE A 96 23.47 -10.01 -23.09
C PHE A 96 24.14 -10.01 -24.46
N ASP A 97 23.61 -10.85 -25.35
CA ASP A 97 24.07 -11.05 -26.70
C ASP A 97 22.90 -11.27 -27.67
N ASP A 98 23.21 -11.68 -28.90
CA ASP A 98 22.24 -12.04 -29.96
C ASP A 98 21.57 -13.42 -29.75
N GLY A 99 21.73 -14.03 -28.57
CA GLY A 99 21.21 -15.36 -28.24
C GLY A 99 22.14 -16.50 -28.67
N THR A 100 23.38 -16.20 -29.08
CA THR A 100 24.39 -17.21 -29.38
C THR A 100 24.83 -17.98 -28.15
N GLU A 101 24.95 -17.33 -26.99
CA GLU A 101 25.22 -18.01 -25.72
C GLU A 101 24.03 -18.87 -25.27
N LYS A 102 24.31 -20.13 -24.92
CA LYS A 102 23.28 -21.11 -24.50
C LYS A 102 23.36 -21.44 -23.03
N THR A 103 24.45 -21.09 -22.38
CA THR A 103 24.59 -21.21 -20.93
C THR A 103 24.11 -19.93 -20.26
N SER A 104 23.56 -20.04 -19.06
CA SER A 104 23.12 -18.88 -18.30
C SER A 104 23.53 -18.96 -16.85
N THR A 105 24.01 -17.85 -16.31
CA THR A 105 24.42 -17.74 -14.90
C THR A 105 23.72 -16.55 -14.24
N LEU A 106 23.00 -16.80 -13.16
CA LEU A 106 22.31 -15.79 -12.36
C LEU A 106 22.83 -15.85 -10.92
N ASP A 107 23.32 -14.74 -10.40
CA ASP A 107 23.82 -14.62 -9.01
C ASP A 107 24.84 -15.73 -8.66
N GLY A 108 25.76 -15.98 -9.60
CA GLY A 108 26.80 -17.01 -9.48
C GLY A 108 26.33 -18.47 -9.68
N LYS A 109 25.04 -18.72 -9.96
CA LYS A 109 24.50 -20.07 -10.13
C LYS A 109 24.14 -20.35 -11.60
N PRO A 110 24.50 -21.54 -12.15
CA PRO A 110 24.00 -21.97 -13.45
C PRO A 110 22.49 -22.12 -13.43
N VAL A 111 21.81 -21.56 -14.43
CA VAL A 111 20.35 -21.59 -14.57
C VAL A 111 19.95 -21.93 -16.01
N PRO A 112 18.79 -22.59 -16.25
CA PRO A 112 18.36 -22.90 -17.61
C PRO A 112 18.05 -21.65 -18.44
N ARG A 113 17.53 -20.59 -17.80
CA ARG A 113 17.14 -19.34 -18.44
C ARG A 113 17.09 -18.20 -17.44
N ILE A 114 17.39 -16.98 -17.88
CA ILE A 114 17.18 -15.75 -17.11
C ILE A 114 15.93 -15.03 -17.64
N ASN A 115 14.97 -14.75 -16.76
CA ASN A 115 13.75 -14.00 -17.04
C ASN A 115 14.01 -12.48 -17.09
N VAL A 116 13.08 -11.72 -17.67
CA VAL A 116 13.24 -10.26 -17.83
C VAL A 116 13.19 -9.49 -16.51
N ASN A 117 12.81 -10.13 -15.41
CA ASN A 117 12.89 -9.60 -14.04
C ASN A 117 14.18 -10.04 -13.30
N LEU A 118 15.13 -10.65 -14.01
CA LEU A 118 16.38 -11.22 -13.51
C LEU A 118 16.14 -12.28 -12.43
N THR A 119 15.27 -13.23 -12.75
CA THR A 119 15.01 -14.45 -11.96
C THR A 119 15.19 -15.67 -12.85
N ALA A 120 15.31 -16.85 -12.27
CA ALA A 120 15.49 -18.11 -13.01
C ALA A 120 14.34 -19.11 -12.84
N ALA A 121 13.43 -18.86 -11.90
CA ALA A 121 12.26 -19.70 -11.64
C ALA A 121 11.12 -19.43 -12.65
N ALA A 122 9.88 -19.76 -12.27
CA ALA A 122 8.69 -19.50 -13.05
C ALA A 122 8.67 -18.06 -13.62
N ASP A 123 8.33 -17.92 -14.91
CA ASP A 123 8.27 -16.63 -15.59
C ASP A 123 6.99 -15.86 -15.18
N THR A 124 6.99 -15.42 -13.93
CA THR A 124 5.89 -14.70 -13.28
C THR A 124 5.49 -13.40 -13.99
N VAL A 125 6.31 -12.94 -14.95
CA VAL A 125 5.99 -11.83 -15.84
C VAL A 125 4.79 -12.13 -16.74
N GLN A 126 4.50 -13.40 -16.99
CA GLN A 126 3.35 -13.84 -17.76
C GLN A 126 2.03 -13.75 -16.98
N ALA A 127 2.08 -13.47 -15.68
CA ALA A 127 0.87 -13.41 -14.85
C ALA A 127 -0.10 -12.34 -15.36
N VAL A 128 -1.37 -12.71 -15.44
CA VAL A 128 -2.45 -11.88 -15.97
C VAL A 128 -3.36 -11.43 -14.83
N SER A 129 -3.91 -10.22 -14.94
CA SER A 129 -4.91 -9.71 -13.99
C SER A 129 -6.19 -10.57 -14.06
N ILE A 130 -6.57 -11.17 -12.94
CA ILE A 130 -7.78 -11.97 -12.77
C ILE A 130 -8.96 -11.00 -12.52
N PRO A 131 -9.97 -10.95 -13.40
CA PRO A 131 -11.05 -9.97 -13.31
C PRO A 131 -11.79 -9.94 -11.97
N ARG A 132 -12.00 -11.11 -11.35
CA ARG A 132 -12.68 -11.24 -10.04
C ARG A 132 -11.92 -10.58 -8.89
N ASN A 133 -10.61 -10.35 -9.02
CA ASN A 133 -9.84 -9.64 -8.00
C ASN A 133 -9.97 -8.12 -8.13
N ARG A 134 -10.46 -7.62 -9.27
CA ARG A 134 -10.66 -6.18 -9.49
C ARG A 134 -11.76 -5.64 -8.57
N ALA A 135 -11.73 -4.34 -8.32
CA ALA A 135 -12.69 -3.61 -7.47
C ALA A 135 -12.63 -3.88 -5.95
N PHE A 136 -11.75 -4.77 -5.47
CA PHE A 136 -11.59 -5.00 -4.03
C PHE A 136 -10.42 -4.27 -3.40
N SER A 137 -9.41 -3.86 -4.18
CA SER A 137 -8.23 -3.15 -3.68
C SER A 137 -8.18 -1.69 -4.14
N PHE A 138 -7.89 -0.78 -3.22
CA PHE A 138 -7.80 0.66 -3.48
C PHE A 138 -6.53 1.25 -2.87
N LEU A 139 -6.03 2.33 -3.45
CA LEU A 139 -5.08 3.20 -2.74
C LEU A 139 -5.83 4.08 -1.75
N GLY A 140 -5.23 4.31 -0.58
CA GLY A 140 -5.74 5.25 0.40
C GLY A 140 -5.83 6.71 -0.09
N ASN A 141 -6.39 7.55 0.78
CA ASN A 141 -6.59 8.98 0.57
C ASN A 141 -5.26 9.71 0.38
N CYS A 142 -5.18 10.58 -0.62
CA CYS A 142 -4.01 11.44 -0.81
C CYS A 142 -4.37 12.87 -0.43
N LYS A 143 -3.94 13.31 0.76
CA LYS A 143 -4.22 14.67 1.25
C LYS A 143 -3.58 15.76 0.40
N GLY A 144 -2.31 15.60 0.00
CA GLY A 144 -1.58 16.57 -0.83
C GLY A 144 -1.61 18.00 -0.25
N GLY A 145 -1.03 18.19 0.93
CA GLY A 145 -1.05 19.46 1.68
C GLY A 145 -0.89 19.22 3.19
N ALA A 146 -0.71 20.31 3.95
CA ALA A 146 -0.56 20.26 5.41
C ALA A 146 -1.92 20.25 6.13
N PHE A 147 -2.71 19.20 5.90
CA PHE A 147 -4.04 19.00 6.52
C PHE A 147 -3.98 18.26 7.86
N ASP A 148 -2.80 17.74 8.23
CA ASP A 148 -2.62 17.02 9.50
C ASP A 148 -2.76 17.97 10.68
N ILE A 149 -3.39 17.48 11.73
CA ILE A 149 -3.50 18.14 13.01
C ILE A 149 -3.05 17.17 14.12
N THR A 150 -2.53 17.73 15.20
CA THR A 150 -2.10 16.98 16.38
C THR A 150 -3.30 16.40 17.13
N ASP A 151 -3.05 15.43 18.04
CA ASP A 151 -4.11 14.89 18.89
C ASP A 151 -4.79 15.98 19.74
N ALA A 152 -4.00 16.90 20.31
CA ALA A 152 -4.53 18.02 21.09
C ALA A 152 -5.43 18.94 20.25
N GLU A 153 -4.97 19.37 19.07
CA GLU A 153 -5.78 20.19 18.15
C GLU A 153 -7.07 19.47 17.74
N ALA A 154 -7.02 18.16 17.49
CA ALA A 154 -8.19 17.38 17.13
C ALA A 154 -9.21 17.33 18.28
N LEU A 155 -8.76 17.10 19.51
CA LEU A 155 -9.64 17.08 20.69
C LEU A 155 -10.30 18.45 20.92
N ASP A 156 -9.54 19.54 20.82
CA ASP A 156 -10.04 20.91 20.94
C ASP A 156 -11.09 21.21 19.87
N LEU A 157 -10.86 20.79 18.63
CA LEU A 157 -11.80 21.00 17.53
C LEU A 157 -13.05 20.13 17.66
N LEU A 158 -12.92 18.88 18.10
CA LEU A 158 -14.05 17.95 18.30
C LEU A 158 -14.97 18.43 19.43
N ALA A 159 -14.42 19.03 20.48
CA ALA A 159 -15.19 19.63 21.57
C ALA A 159 -15.79 21.00 21.23
N ALA A 160 -15.23 21.70 20.22
CA ALA A 160 -15.70 23.03 19.86
C ALA A 160 -17.09 23.02 19.21
N ALA A 161 -17.93 23.95 19.65
CA ALA A 161 -19.23 24.27 19.07
C ALA A 161 -19.20 25.65 18.39
N GLY A 162 -20.32 26.06 17.79
CA GLY A 162 -20.52 27.41 17.26
C GLY A 162 -20.20 27.59 15.78
N ASN A 163 -20.04 26.51 15.00
CA ASN A 163 -19.94 26.63 13.56
C ASN A 163 -21.19 27.33 12.98
N PRO A 164 -21.04 28.27 12.02
CA PRO A 164 -22.18 28.98 11.40
C PRO A 164 -23.28 28.08 10.80
N ASN A 165 -22.94 26.87 10.36
CA ASN A 165 -23.91 25.88 9.86
C ASN A 165 -24.57 25.04 10.98
N GLY A 166 -24.24 25.29 12.25
CA GLY A 166 -24.68 24.54 13.42
C GLY A 166 -24.18 23.08 13.50
N ARG A 167 -23.37 22.62 12.53
CA ARG A 167 -22.86 21.25 12.46
C ARG A 167 -21.57 21.09 13.26
N PRO A 168 -21.30 19.92 13.83
CA PRO A 168 -20.07 19.68 14.59
C PRO A 168 -18.84 19.56 13.69
N ASN A 169 -17.67 19.95 14.19
CA ASN A 169 -16.39 19.78 13.46
C ASN A 169 -16.04 18.32 13.19
N SER A 170 -16.63 17.38 13.93
CA SER A 170 -16.46 15.94 13.70
C SER A 170 -16.88 15.52 12.29
N ASP A 171 -17.75 16.28 11.60
CA ASP A 171 -18.08 16.06 10.20
C ASP A 171 -16.85 16.10 9.27
N VAL A 172 -15.83 16.90 9.59
CA VAL A 172 -14.63 17.12 8.77
C VAL A 172 -13.33 16.72 9.46
N ILE A 173 -13.39 16.10 10.63
CA ILE A 173 -12.22 15.61 11.37
C ILE A 173 -12.22 14.08 11.39
N ARG A 174 -11.09 13.49 10.99
CA ARG A 174 -10.92 12.04 10.88
C ARG A 174 -9.63 11.58 11.54
N PRO A 175 -9.64 10.44 12.24
CA PRO A 175 -8.41 9.76 12.53
C PRO A 175 -7.83 9.22 11.21
N VAL A 176 -6.51 9.28 11.06
CA VAL A 176 -5.80 8.83 9.86
C VAL A 176 -4.71 7.86 10.25
N ALA A 177 -4.48 6.85 9.41
CA ALA A 177 -3.38 5.91 9.57
C ALA A 177 -2.54 5.86 8.30
N ASN A 178 -1.22 5.89 8.47
CA ASN A 178 -0.27 5.58 7.41
C ASN A 178 0.65 4.40 7.79
N SER A 179 1.58 4.06 6.91
CA SER A 179 2.52 2.94 7.13
C SER A 179 3.32 3.07 8.43
N GLU A 180 3.69 4.28 8.83
CA GLU A 180 4.46 4.49 10.06
C GLU A 180 3.59 4.29 11.31
N ASP A 181 2.35 4.79 11.32
CA ASP A 181 1.38 4.55 12.41
C ASP A 181 1.12 3.08 12.65
N LEU A 182 1.06 2.31 11.56
CA LEU A 182 0.74 0.91 11.64
C LEU A 182 1.96 0.06 12.01
N LEU A 183 3.16 0.44 11.55
CA LEU A 183 4.34 -0.41 11.66
C LEU A 183 5.34 -0.01 12.75
N LYS A 184 5.36 1.26 13.17
CA LYS A 184 6.50 1.85 13.91
C LYS A 184 6.10 2.77 15.07
N THR A 185 4.99 3.48 14.99
CA THR A 185 4.54 4.40 16.04
C THR A 185 3.16 4.04 16.55
N ARG A 186 2.73 4.72 17.61
CA ARG A 186 1.42 4.56 18.26
C ARG A 186 0.73 5.91 18.50
N VAL A 187 1.29 6.98 17.95
CA VAL A 187 0.78 8.33 18.14
C VAL A 187 -0.48 8.50 17.27
N PRO A 188 -1.64 8.86 17.86
CA PRO A 188 -2.81 9.16 17.07
C PRO A 188 -2.52 10.28 16.07
N ARG A 189 -2.92 10.08 14.82
CA ARG A 189 -2.90 11.12 13.79
C ARG A 189 -4.32 11.48 13.38
N TRP A 190 -4.51 12.76 13.11
CA TRP A 190 -5.79 13.32 12.71
C TRP A 190 -5.64 14.18 11.47
N LEU A 191 -6.71 14.27 10.70
CA LEU A 191 -6.75 14.98 9.43
C LEU A 191 -8.02 15.84 9.35
N ILE A 192 -7.88 17.05 8.83
CA ILE A 192 -9.02 17.82 8.31
C ILE A 192 -9.36 17.25 6.92
N ASP A 193 -10.44 16.49 6.85
CA ASP A 193 -10.94 15.83 5.65
C ASP A 193 -12.26 16.44 5.20
N SER A 194 -12.17 17.43 4.31
CA SER A 194 -13.34 18.06 3.67
C SER A 194 -13.97 17.20 2.56
N ALA A 195 -13.37 16.04 2.23
CA ALA A 195 -13.78 15.18 1.13
C ALA A 195 -14.11 16.00 -0.15
N ASP A 196 -15.34 15.88 -0.67
CA ASP A 196 -15.82 16.61 -1.84
C ASP A 196 -16.67 17.84 -1.51
N LEU A 197 -16.68 18.30 -0.25
CA LEU A 197 -17.49 19.46 0.16
C LEU A 197 -17.20 20.69 -0.73
N PRO A 198 -18.23 21.42 -1.19
CA PRO A 198 -18.05 22.73 -1.80
C PRO A 198 -17.38 23.70 -0.82
N LEU A 199 -16.61 24.67 -1.33
CA LEU A 199 -15.93 25.65 -0.49
C LEU A 199 -16.93 26.41 0.41
N ALA A 200 -18.07 26.82 -0.15
CA ALA A 200 -19.11 27.53 0.59
C ALA A 200 -19.61 26.74 1.81
N THR A 201 -19.66 25.40 1.73
CA THR A 201 -20.02 24.53 2.85
C THR A 201 -18.85 24.35 3.81
N PHE A 202 -17.64 24.11 3.29
CA PHE A 202 -16.45 23.90 4.11
C PHE A 202 -16.10 25.13 4.95
N SER A 203 -16.24 26.34 4.40
CA SER A 203 -16.02 27.61 5.10
C SER A 203 -16.93 27.83 6.30
N LEU A 204 -18.04 27.09 6.42
CA LEU A 204 -18.92 27.14 7.59
C LEU A 204 -18.43 26.26 8.75
N TYR A 205 -17.38 25.44 8.54
CA TYR A 205 -16.62 24.84 9.62
C TYR A 205 -15.48 25.81 9.98
N GLU A 206 -15.78 26.80 10.81
CA GLU A 206 -14.97 28.01 10.99
C GLU A 206 -13.53 27.71 11.39
N LYS A 207 -13.32 26.92 12.44
CA LYS A 207 -11.97 26.57 12.91
C LYS A 207 -11.23 25.65 11.93
N PRO A 208 -11.80 24.52 11.44
CA PRO A 208 -11.13 23.69 10.43
C PRO A 208 -10.78 24.44 9.14
N SER A 209 -11.67 25.30 8.64
CA SER A 209 -11.42 26.06 7.42
C SER A 209 -10.32 27.11 7.61
N SER A 210 -10.29 27.79 8.77
CA SER A 210 -9.21 28.72 9.11
C SER A 210 -7.83 28.05 9.12
N ILE A 211 -7.72 26.87 9.72
CA ILE A 211 -6.47 26.08 9.72
C ILE A 211 -6.05 25.73 8.28
N ALA A 212 -6.99 25.33 7.43
CA ALA A 212 -6.69 25.01 6.03
C ALA A 212 -6.26 26.27 5.23
N ILE A 213 -6.88 27.43 5.47
CA ILE A 213 -6.49 28.71 4.86
C ILE A 213 -5.06 29.08 5.25
N GLU A 214 -4.69 28.93 6.52
CA GLU A 214 -3.37 29.28 7.01
C GLU A 214 -2.28 28.31 6.53
N ARG A 215 -2.54 27.00 6.62
CA ARG A 215 -1.49 25.97 6.47
C ARG A 215 -1.43 25.35 5.07
N VAL A 216 -2.56 25.26 4.37
CA VAL A 216 -2.66 24.55 3.08
C VAL A 216 -2.65 25.52 1.90
N LYS A 217 -3.51 26.55 1.95
CA LYS A 217 -3.73 27.45 0.82
C LYS A 217 -2.46 28.10 0.27
N PRO A 218 -1.53 28.66 1.08
CA PRO A 218 -0.37 29.37 0.54
C PRO A 218 0.55 28.49 -0.31
N LYS A 219 0.73 27.22 0.10
CA LYS A 219 1.51 26.24 -0.67
C LYS A 219 0.76 25.77 -1.92
N ARG A 220 -0.56 25.63 -1.83
CA ARG A 220 -1.37 25.20 -2.97
C ARG A 220 -1.49 26.25 -4.04
N ASP A 221 -1.61 27.53 -3.70
CA ASP A 221 -1.65 28.66 -4.66
C ASP A 221 -0.41 28.67 -5.58
N GLN A 222 0.74 28.21 -5.09
CA GLN A 222 2.00 28.12 -5.84
C GLN A 222 2.17 26.80 -6.62
N ASN A 223 1.24 25.85 -6.48
CA ASN A 223 1.35 24.54 -7.13
C ASN A 223 1.17 24.67 -8.64
N ARG A 224 1.88 23.88 -9.45
CA ARG A 224 1.75 23.87 -10.92
C ARG A 224 0.41 23.30 -11.38
N ASP A 225 -0.19 22.39 -10.62
CA ASP A 225 -1.49 21.79 -10.90
C ASP A 225 -2.62 22.80 -10.63
N ARG A 226 -3.36 23.16 -11.69
CA ARG A 226 -4.49 24.10 -11.64
C ARG A 226 -5.59 23.59 -10.71
N TRP A 227 -5.88 22.30 -10.72
CA TRP A 227 -6.95 21.73 -9.91
C TRP A 227 -6.67 21.91 -8.42
N LEU A 228 -5.41 21.72 -7.99
CA LEU A 228 -5.01 21.92 -6.60
C LEU A 228 -5.07 23.39 -6.16
N ARG A 229 -4.79 24.34 -7.05
CA ARG A 229 -4.96 25.78 -6.78
C ARG A 229 -6.43 26.14 -6.57
N GLU A 230 -7.30 25.70 -7.48
CA GLU A 230 -8.72 26.03 -7.46
C GLU A 230 -9.52 25.26 -6.39
N ASN A 231 -9.05 24.08 -5.97
CA ASN A 231 -9.68 23.22 -4.97
C ASN A 231 -8.79 23.05 -3.72
N TRP A 232 -8.15 24.13 -3.27
CA TRP A 232 -7.10 24.07 -2.25
C TRP A 232 -7.54 23.44 -0.91
N TRP A 233 -8.83 23.48 -0.58
CA TRP A 233 -9.37 22.92 0.65
C TRP A 233 -9.65 21.40 0.58
N ARG A 234 -9.65 20.80 -0.62
CA ARG A 234 -9.95 19.37 -0.83
C ARG A 234 -8.70 18.51 -0.82
N PRO A 235 -8.75 17.23 -0.37
CA PRO A 235 -7.65 16.29 -0.57
C PRO A 235 -7.25 16.18 -2.06
N GLN A 236 -5.96 16.03 -2.35
CA GLN A 236 -5.47 15.84 -3.73
C GLN A 236 -6.11 14.65 -4.45
N ARG A 237 -6.37 13.54 -3.73
CA ARG A 237 -7.19 12.42 -4.21
C ARG A 237 -8.12 11.97 -3.09
N MET A 238 -9.41 12.28 -3.25
CA MET A 238 -10.47 12.01 -2.26
C MET A 238 -10.81 10.52 -2.13
N ARG A 239 -10.64 9.73 -3.21
CA ARG A 239 -10.93 8.28 -3.27
C ARG A 239 -12.40 7.92 -2.94
N PRO A 240 -13.39 8.49 -3.66
CA PRO A 240 -14.81 8.19 -3.39
C PRO A 240 -15.14 6.70 -3.55
N GLU A 241 -14.53 6.01 -4.50
CA GLU A 241 -14.77 4.57 -4.75
C GLU A 241 -14.34 3.73 -3.54
N MET A 242 -13.17 4.04 -2.97
CA MET A 242 -12.66 3.38 -1.77
C MET A 242 -13.56 3.64 -0.57
N ARG A 243 -13.96 4.91 -0.36
CA ARG A 243 -14.83 5.31 0.74
C ARG A 243 -16.18 4.59 0.67
N ASN A 244 -16.80 4.55 -0.51
CA ASN A 244 -18.07 3.87 -0.73
C ASN A 244 -17.93 2.36 -0.48
N ALA A 245 -16.83 1.74 -0.92
CA ALA A 245 -16.61 0.31 -0.75
C ALA A 245 -16.41 -0.11 0.71
N VAL A 246 -15.87 0.76 1.57
CA VAL A 246 -15.65 0.45 3.00
C VAL A 246 -16.73 1.00 3.94
N ALA A 247 -17.62 1.89 3.48
CA ALA A 247 -18.58 2.60 4.32
C ALA A 247 -19.51 1.68 5.12
N THR A 248 -19.96 0.58 4.50
CA THR A 248 -20.88 -0.38 5.13
C THR A 248 -20.17 -1.45 5.96
N LEU A 249 -18.84 -1.54 5.88
CA LEU A 249 -18.07 -2.58 6.55
C LEU A 249 -17.80 -2.21 8.00
N SER A 250 -17.93 -3.16 8.92
CA SER A 250 -17.53 -2.96 10.33
C SER A 250 -16.03 -2.69 10.47
N ARG A 251 -15.24 -3.34 9.63
CA ARG A 251 -13.79 -3.23 9.49
C ARG A 251 -13.37 -3.53 8.05
N PHE A 252 -12.21 -3.06 7.65
CA PHE A 252 -11.60 -3.35 6.36
C PHE A 252 -10.11 -3.62 6.55
N MET A 253 -9.53 -4.39 5.63
CA MET A 253 -8.12 -4.74 5.73
C MET A 253 -7.26 -3.71 5.02
N VAL A 254 -6.11 -3.38 5.60
CA VAL A 254 -5.09 -2.57 4.94
C VAL A 254 -3.74 -3.23 5.02
N THR A 255 -2.86 -2.71 4.19
CA THR A 255 -1.46 -3.10 4.20
C THR A 255 -0.59 -2.00 3.60
N PRO A 256 0.61 -1.74 4.17
CA PRO A 256 1.52 -0.74 3.62
C PRO A 256 1.91 -1.01 2.17
N THR A 257 2.07 0.04 1.37
CA THR A 257 2.63 -0.04 0.02
C THR A 257 4.11 -0.39 0.08
N THR A 258 4.82 -0.05 1.16
CA THR A 258 6.24 -0.36 1.36
C THR A 258 6.46 -0.83 2.79
N ALA A 259 7.01 -2.03 2.97
CA ALA A 259 7.34 -2.58 4.28
C ALA A 259 8.46 -3.62 4.22
N LYS A 260 9.23 -3.78 5.30
CA LYS A 260 10.24 -4.85 5.43
C LYS A 260 9.60 -6.24 5.46
N HIS A 261 8.50 -6.36 6.21
CA HIS A 261 7.72 -7.59 6.33
C HIS A 261 6.33 -7.38 5.76
N ARG A 262 5.78 -8.39 5.10
CA ARG A 262 4.45 -8.26 4.53
C ARG A 262 3.38 -8.54 5.58
N THR A 263 2.79 -7.47 6.12
CA THR A 263 1.75 -7.56 7.15
C THR A 263 0.42 -6.98 6.70
N PHE A 264 -0.66 -7.54 7.23
CA PHE A 264 -2.03 -7.09 6.99
C PHE A 264 -2.71 -6.74 8.30
N ILE A 265 -3.51 -5.69 8.29
CA ILE A 265 -4.02 -5.04 9.51
C ILE A 265 -5.49 -4.70 9.31
N TRP A 266 -6.31 -4.93 10.33
CA TRP A 266 -7.70 -4.49 10.35
C TRP A 266 -7.78 -3.02 10.79
N LEU A 267 -8.50 -2.20 10.02
CA LEU A 267 -8.94 -0.86 10.42
C LEU A 267 -10.46 -0.82 10.45
N SER A 268 -11.01 0.12 11.22
CA SER A 268 -12.46 0.34 11.31
C SER A 268 -12.79 1.76 10.89
N PRO A 269 -13.86 1.97 10.09
CA PRO A 269 -14.39 3.31 9.87
C PRO A 269 -14.65 4.06 11.18
N PRO A 270 -14.44 5.39 11.25
CA PRO A 270 -14.08 6.29 10.14
C PRO A 270 -12.56 6.51 9.94
N MET A 271 -11.70 5.61 10.44
CA MET A 271 -10.25 5.71 10.21
C MET A 271 -9.94 5.82 8.71
N LEU A 272 -9.25 6.89 8.33
CA LEU A 272 -8.84 7.11 6.95
C LEU A 272 -7.47 6.50 6.67
N PRO A 273 -7.36 5.60 5.69
CA PRO A 273 -6.05 5.12 5.23
C PRO A 273 -5.38 6.16 4.33
N ASP A 274 -4.11 6.46 4.59
CA ASP A 274 -3.27 7.29 3.72
C ASP A 274 -2.90 6.56 2.41
N HIS A 275 -2.52 7.31 1.37
CA HIS A 275 -2.11 6.80 0.06
C HIS A 275 -0.94 5.81 0.07
N GLN A 276 -0.16 5.73 1.15
CA GLN A 276 0.83 4.68 1.37
C GLN A 276 0.25 3.37 1.91
N LEU A 277 -1.08 3.25 2.01
CA LEU A 277 -1.77 2.02 2.33
C LEU A 277 -2.59 1.54 1.14
N ILE A 278 -2.56 0.23 0.91
CA ILE A 278 -3.53 -0.48 0.08
C ILE A 278 -4.68 -0.91 0.98
N VAL A 279 -5.89 -0.59 0.56
CA VAL A 279 -7.15 -0.87 1.24
C VAL A 279 -7.84 -2.02 0.52
N PHE A 280 -8.26 -3.03 1.26
CA PHE A 280 -9.13 -4.08 0.74
C PHE A 280 -10.52 -3.95 1.35
N ALA A 281 -11.53 -3.75 0.51
CA ALA A 281 -12.93 -3.62 0.92
C ALA A 281 -13.57 -4.98 1.22
N ARG A 282 -12.98 -5.71 2.17
CA ARG A 282 -13.40 -7.03 2.69
C ARG A 282 -13.28 -7.00 4.20
N SER A 283 -14.14 -7.74 4.90
CA SER A 283 -14.19 -7.80 6.38
C SER A 283 -14.05 -9.21 6.94
N ASP A 284 -13.92 -10.23 6.07
CA ASP A 284 -13.87 -11.63 6.44
C ASP A 284 -12.45 -12.13 6.73
N ASP A 285 -12.34 -13.03 7.72
CA ASP A 285 -11.07 -13.56 8.18
C ASP A 285 -10.46 -14.57 7.19
N TYR A 286 -11.26 -15.27 6.38
CA TYR A 286 -10.73 -16.16 5.34
C TYR A 286 -9.83 -15.39 4.36
N PHE A 287 -10.30 -14.26 3.84
CA PHE A 287 -9.50 -13.38 2.97
C PHE A 287 -8.22 -12.89 3.66
N PHE A 288 -8.32 -12.50 4.92
CA PHE A 288 -7.18 -12.07 5.73
C PHE A 288 -6.17 -13.21 5.89
N GLY A 289 -6.62 -14.44 6.13
CA GLY A 289 -5.80 -15.65 6.21
C GLY A 289 -5.05 -15.95 4.93
N ILE A 290 -5.75 -15.95 3.79
CA ILE A 290 -5.10 -16.20 2.49
C ILE A 290 -4.02 -15.14 2.20
N LEU A 291 -4.33 -13.85 2.36
CA LEU A 291 -3.35 -12.80 2.05
C LEU A 291 -2.17 -12.78 3.03
N HIS A 292 -2.37 -13.20 4.27
CA HIS A 292 -1.30 -13.23 5.29
C HIS A 292 -0.50 -14.53 5.31
N SER A 293 -0.78 -15.45 4.38
CA SER A 293 -0.04 -16.70 4.19
C SER A 293 1.26 -16.51 3.39
N ARG A 294 2.18 -17.46 3.54
CA ARG A 294 3.41 -17.56 2.75
C ARG A 294 3.14 -17.62 1.25
N PHE A 295 2.03 -18.24 0.80
CA PHE A 295 1.70 -18.32 -0.62
C PHE A 295 1.50 -16.93 -1.24
N HIS A 296 0.78 -16.06 -0.54
CA HIS A 296 0.62 -14.69 -1.00
C HIS A 296 1.89 -13.86 -0.80
N GLU A 297 2.64 -14.08 0.28
CA GLU A 297 3.93 -13.41 0.50
C GLU A 297 4.91 -13.70 -0.64
N VAL A 298 5.12 -14.98 -0.97
CA VAL A 298 6.00 -15.43 -2.05
C VAL A 298 5.57 -14.85 -3.39
N TRP A 299 4.27 -14.92 -3.71
CA TRP A 299 3.74 -14.32 -4.94
C TRP A 299 3.94 -12.81 -4.99
N ALA A 300 3.61 -12.11 -3.91
CA ALA A 300 3.74 -10.67 -3.84
C ALA A 300 5.21 -10.27 -4.01
N LEU A 301 6.14 -10.92 -3.31
CA LEU A 301 7.58 -10.67 -3.43
C LEU A 301 8.08 -10.83 -4.87
N ALA A 302 7.62 -11.84 -5.59
CA ALA A 302 7.98 -12.05 -6.99
C ALA A 302 7.35 -11.02 -7.95
N GLN A 303 6.12 -10.58 -7.68
CA GLN A 303 5.35 -9.67 -8.54
C GLN A 303 5.58 -8.17 -8.26
N GLY A 304 6.01 -7.82 -7.05
CA GLY A 304 6.25 -6.44 -6.67
C GLY A 304 7.67 -5.99 -7.01
N THR A 305 8.07 -4.87 -6.43
CA THR A 305 9.40 -4.30 -6.67
C THR A 305 10.10 -4.04 -5.34
N GLN A 306 11.34 -4.47 -5.21
CA GLN A 306 12.16 -4.13 -4.04
C GLN A 306 12.71 -2.70 -4.19
N LEU A 307 12.65 -1.89 -3.14
CA LEU A 307 13.32 -0.59 -3.13
C LEU A 307 14.68 -0.76 -2.46
N ARG A 308 15.77 -0.51 -3.19
CA ARG A 308 17.16 -0.47 -2.68
C ARG A 308 17.61 -1.79 -2.01
N GLU A 309 17.45 -1.95 -0.70
CA GLU A 309 17.77 -3.13 0.13
C GLU A 309 16.52 -3.92 0.56
N LYS A 310 16.68 -5.19 0.95
CA LYS A 310 15.61 -5.98 1.61
C LYS A 310 15.08 -5.29 2.88
N GLU A 311 15.93 -4.49 3.53
CA GLU A 311 15.60 -3.74 4.74
C GLU A 311 14.83 -2.43 4.48
N SER A 312 15.06 -1.76 3.35
CA SER A 312 14.31 -0.55 2.96
C SER A 312 12.88 -0.83 2.49
N GLY A 313 12.54 -2.11 2.31
CA GLY A 313 11.17 -2.58 2.20
C GLY A 313 10.76 -2.95 0.78
N PHE A 314 9.98 -4.02 0.71
CA PHE A 314 9.33 -4.49 -0.50
C PHE A 314 8.13 -3.59 -0.82
N ARG A 315 8.01 -3.15 -2.08
CA ARG A 315 6.88 -2.36 -2.55
C ARG A 315 5.79 -3.25 -3.11
N TYR A 316 4.63 -3.24 -2.46
CA TYR A 316 3.42 -3.91 -2.90
C TYR A 316 2.63 -3.03 -3.87
N THR A 317 2.42 -3.53 -5.08
CA THR A 317 1.61 -2.87 -6.12
C THR A 317 0.37 -3.73 -6.35
N PRO A 318 -0.86 -3.25 -6.04
CA PRO A 318 -2.06 -4.08 -6.11
C PRO A 318 -2.28 -4.72 -7.49
N THR A 319 -2.02 -3.97 -8.57
CA THR A 319 -2.23 -4.45 -9.94
C THR A 319 -1.34 -5.63 -10.32
N THR A 320 -0.17 -5.79 -9.70
CA THR A 320 0.73 -6.93 -9.96
C THR A 320 0.72 -7.95 -8.85
N CYS A 321 0.59 -7.55 -7.58
CA CYS A 321 0.63 -8.47 -6.45
C CYS A 321 -0.74 -9.08 -6.10
N PHE A 322 -1.82 -8.31 -6.18
CA PHE A 322 -3.15 -8.73 -5.76
C PHE A 322 -4.04 -9.14 -6.92
N GLU A 323 -4.14 -8.29 -7.94
CA GLU A 323 -5.05 -8.51 -9.06
C GLU A 323 -4.65 -9.74 -9.89
N THR A 324 -3.41 -10.20 -9.81
CA THR A 324 -2.93 -11.43 -10.46
C THR A 324 -2.94 -12.63 -9.51
N PHE A 325 -3.19 -12.46 -8.21
CA PHE A 325 -3.04 -13.54 -7.24
C PHE A 325 -4.18 -14.57 -7.37
N PRO A 326 -3.88 -15.86 -7.65
CA PRO A 326 -4.91 -16.87 -7.81
C PRO A 326 -5.29 -17.48 -6.45
N PHE A 327 -6.40 -17.04 -5.86
CA PHE A 327 -6.96 -17.54 -4.59
C PHE A 327 -7.33 -19.03 -4.62
N PRO A 328 -7.11 -19.85 -3.59
CA PRO A 328 -7.60 -21.24 -3.64
C PRO A 328 -9.12 -21.30 -3.81
N GLU A 329 -9.64 -22.44 -4.31
CA GLU A 329 -11.08 -22.63 -4.37
C GLU A 329 -11.69 -22.57 -2.97
N ALA A 330 -12.82 -21.86 -2.86
CA ALA A 330 -13.44 -21.59 -1.57
C ALA A 330 -14.30 -22.78 -1.13
N HIS A 331 -13.66 -23.79 -0.53
CA HIS A 331 -14.37 -24.85 0.16
C HIS A 331 -14.66 -24.45 1.62
N PRO A 332 -15.92 -24.61 2.11
CA PRO A 332 -16.30 -24.20 3.47
C PRO A 332 -15.41 -24.80 4.57
N GLU A 333 -14.99 -26.05 4.40
CA GLU A 333 -14.14 -26.76 5.36
C GLU A 333 -12.76 -26.10 5.50
N HIS A 334 -12.09 -25.81 4.37
CA HIS A 334 -10.80 -25.11 4.37
C HIS A 334 -10.95 -23.66 4.86
N ALA A 335 -12.03 -22.98 4.46
CA ALA A 335 -12.29 -21.61 4.89
C ALA A 335 -12.44 -21.50 6.42
N ALA A 336 -13.08 -22.49 7.06
CA ALA A 336 -13.21 -22.55 8.50
C ALA A 336 -11.85 -22.72 9.21
N VAL A 337 -11.02 -23.66 8.74
CA VAL A 337 -9.68 -23.91 9.31
C VAL A 337 -8.78 -22.67 9.19
N ILE A 338 -8.74 -22.03 8.01
CA ILE A 338 -7.97 -20.81 7.77
C ILE A 338 -8.46 -19.67 8.67
N THR A 339 -9.77 -19.53 8.81
CA THR A 339 -10.38 -18.51 9.69
C THR A 339 -9.95 -18.69 11.14
N VAL A 340 -9.94 -19.92 11.65
CA VAL A 340 -9.50 -20.21 13.02
C VAL A 340 -8.01 -19.88 13.20
N ALA A 341 -7.16 -20.38 12.30
CA ALA A 341 -5.71 -20.16 12.37
C ALA A 341 -5.36 -18.67 12.34
N VAL A 342 -6.02 -17.89 11.47
CA VAL A 342 -5.69 -16.47 11.34
C VAL A 342 -6.32 -15.60 12.43
N LYS A 343 -7.47 -15.98 12.98
CA LYS A 343 -8.02 -15.33 14.18
C LYS A 343 -7.08 -15.48 15.36
N GLU A 344 -6.54 -16.68 15.58
CA GLU A 344 -5.56 -16.92 16.64
C GLU A 344 -4.30 -16.07 16.44
N LEU A 345 -3.73 -16.08 15.23
CA LEU A 345 -2.59 -15.23 14.86
C LEU A 345 -2.89 -13.74 15.13
N HIS A 346 -4.06 -13.26 14.69
CA HIS A 346 -4.46 -11.88 14.88
C HIS A 346 -4.61 -11.54 16.37
N THR A 347 -5.32 -12.36 17.15
CA THR A 347 -5.50 -12.14 18.59
C THR A 347 -4.17 -12.12 19.35
N LEU A 348 -3.27 -13.07 19.11
CA LEU A 348 -1.96 -13.09 19.76
C LEU A 348 -1.12 -11.87 19.36
N ARG A 349 -1.19 -11.46 18.09
CA ARG A 349 -0.53 -10.25 17.60
C ARG A 349 -1.09 -9.00 18.27
N GLU A 350 -2.42 -8.85 18.37
CA GLU A 350 -3.04 -7.71 19.04
C GLU A 350 -2.74 -7.69 20.53
N ASN A 351 -2.73 -8.83 21.23
CA ASN A 351 -2.37 -8.91 22.65
C ASN A 351 -0.89 -8.61 22.88
N TRP A 352 -0.01 -9.02 21.96
CA TRP A 352 1.39 -8.64 22.00
C TRP A 352 1.56 -7.15 21.72
N LEU A 353 0.84 -6.58 20.75
CA LEU A 353 0.90 -5.14 20.52
C LEU A 353 0.32 -4.37 21.71
N ASN A 354 -0.83 -4.79 22.20
CA ASN A 354 -1.67 -4.04 23.12
C ASN A 354 -1.93 -4.87 24.38
N PRO A 355 -0.91 -5.13 25.22
CA PRO A 355 -1.11 -5.91 26.44
C PRO A 355 -2.12 -5.21 27.36
N PRO A 356 -3.08 -5.95 27.93
CA PRO A 356 -4.14 -5.37 28.76
C PRO A 356 -3.60 -4.73 30.05
N ASP A 357 -2.43 -5.19 30.52
CA ASP A 357 -1.76 -4.63 31.69
C ASP A 357 -1.12 -3.26 31.42
N TRP A 358 -0.84 -2.91 30.16
CA TRP A 358 -0.20 -1.62 29.82
C TRP A 358 -1.13 -0.66 29.07
N THR A 359 -2.26 -1.16 28.58
CA THR A 359 -3.23 -0.38 27.80
C THR A 359 -4.57 -0.30 28.53
N ARG A 360 -5.30 0.78 28.29
CA ARG A 360 -6.70 0.95 28.69
C ARG A 360 -7.50 1.54 27.54
N THR A 361 -8.80 1.34 27.57
CA THR A 361 -9.70 2.03 26.63
C THR A 361 -10.07 3.39 27.21
N GLU A 362 -9.84 4.43 26.42
CA GLU A 362 -10.34 5.78 26.64
C GLU A 362 -11.46 6.04 25.63
N THR A 363 -12.60 6.55 26.06
CA THR A 363 -13.72 6.88 25.17
C THR A 363 -13.77 8.38 24.98
N LEU A 364 -13.59 8.83 23.73
CA LEU A 364 -13.80 10.22 23.37
C LEU A 364 -15.29 10.47 23.19
N GLU A 365 -15.77 11.59 23.74
CA GLU A 365 -17.16 12.03 23.62
C GLU A 365 -17.24 13.40 22.95
N PHE A 366 -17.98 13.49 21.86
CA PHE A 366 -18.14 14.73 21.07
C PHE A 366 -19.42 14.68 20.23
N PRO A 367 -19.96 15.82 19.77
CA PRO A 367 -21.13 15.82 18.88
C PRO A 367 -20.80 15.26 17.50
N GLY A 368 -21.71 14.51 16.88
CA GLY A 368 -21.60 14.00 15.52
C GLY A 368 -22.92 14.01 14.77
N THR A 369 -22.87 14.26 13.46
CA THR A 369 -24.05 14.28 12.61
C THR A 369 -24.50 12.85 12.26
N VAL A 370 -25.80 12.56 12.41
CA VAL A 370 -26.43 11.29 11.98
C VAL A 370 -26.35 11.15 10.46
N GLY A 371 -26.04 9.95 9.99
CA GLY A 371 -25.68 9.67 8.59
C GLY A 371 -24.31 10.24 8.18
N GLY A 372 -23.62 10.88 9.12
CA GLY A 372 -22.28 11.38 8.94
C GLY A 372 -21.20 10.30 9.14
N PRO A 373 -19.93 10.70 9.04
CA PRO A 373 -18.78 9.80 9.20
C PRO A 373 -18.70 9.06 10.54
N TRP A 374 -19.21 9.64 11.62
CA TRP A 374 -19.16 9.07 12.97
C TRP A 374 -20.45 8.35 13.36
N ASP A 375 -21.41 8.21 12.43
CA ASP A 375 -22.77 7.73 12.68
C ASP A 375 -22.82 6.44 13.52
N ARG A 376 -21.97 5.47 13.18
CA ARG A 376 -21.90 4.19 13.90
C ARG A 376 -21.47 4.26 15.38
N TYR A 377 -20.90 5.38 15.80
CA TYR A 377 -20.49 5.62 17.18
C TYR A 377 -21.46 6.56 17.91
N ILE A 378 -22.52 7.02 17.25
CA ILE A 378 -23.57 7.83 17.90
C ILE A 378 -24.34 6.94 18.86
N VAL A 379 -24.48 7.40 20.10
CA VAL A 379 -25.24 6.71 21.14
C VAL A 379 -26.72 6.69 20.77
N SER A 380 -27.32 5.51 20.78
CA SER A 380 -28.76 5.33 20.55
C SER A 380 -29.58 6.21 21.49
N GLY A 381 -30.52 6.98 20.95
CA GLY A 381 -31.37 7.90 21.72
C GLY A 381 -30.74 9.27 22.04
N SER A 382 -29.47 9.51 21.68
CA SER A 382 -28.84 10.83 21.86
C SER A 382 -29.14 11.83 20.73
N ALA A 383 -29.70 11.37 19.61
CA ALA A 383 -29.95 12.17 18.43
C ALA A 383 -31.05 13.22 18.67
N HIS A 384 -30.76 14.47 18.34
CA HIS A 384 -31.68 15.60 18.44
C HIS A 384 -31.54 16.50 17.21
N PRO A 385 -32.60 17.26 16.82
CA PRO A 385 -32.52 18.19 15.70
C PRO A 385 -31.42 19.22 15.88
N LEU A 386 -30.76 19.57 14.77
CA LEU A 386 -29.76 20.62 14.72
C LEU A 386 -30.37 21.92 15.29
N PRO A 387 -29.68 22.66 16.18
CA PRO A 387 -30.25 23.80 16.90
C PRO A 387 -30.64 25.00 16.02
N ILE A 388 -30.30 24.95 14.73
CA ILE A 388 -30.63 25.96 13.73
C ILE A 388 -31.55 25.30 12.71
N PRO A 389 -32.76 25.82 12.47
CA PRO A 389 -33.56 25.37 11.35
C PRO A 389 -32.83 25.75 10.07
N ASP A 390 -32.16 24.80 9.41
CA ASP A 390 -31.80 24.97 8.01
C ASP A 390 -33.12 24.91 7.22
N SER A 391 -33.79 26.06 7.13
CA SER A 391 -35.12 26.26 6.51
C SER A 391 -35.22 25.81 5.04
N ARG A 392 -34.11 25.35 4.46
CA ARG A 392 -33.98 24.85 3.09
C ARG A 392 -33.87 23.33 2.98
N LEU A 393 -33.71 22.60 4.09
CA LEU A 393 -33.63 21.14 4.06
C LEU A 393 -34.99 20.49 4.31
N PRO A 394 -35.44 19.56 3.44
CA PRO A 394 -36.74 18.89 3.60
C PRO A 394 -36.78 17.91 4.79
N ILE A 395 -35.63 17.58 5.37
CA ILE A 395 -35.47 16.66 6.51
C ILE A 395 -34.56 17.33 7.55
N PRO A 396 -34.94 17.36 8.84
CA PRO A 396 -34.09 17.92 9.89
C PRO A 396 -32.79 17.11 10.01
N VAL A 397 -31.65 17.82 10.00
CA VAL A 397 -30.35 17.25 10.31
C VAL A 397 -30.34 16.89 11.80
N LEU A 398 -29.93 15.66 12.14
CA LEU A 398 -29.84 15.22 13.53
C LEU A 398 -28.37 15.20 13.99
N ILE A 399 -28.13 15.65 15.21
CA ILE A 399 -26.84 15.58 15.90
C ILE A 399 -27.01 14.65 17.10
N GLY A 400 -26.08 13.72 17.31
CA GLY A 400 -26.02 12.88 18.49
C GLY A 400 -24.65 12.90 19.16
N THR A 401 -24.54 12.23 20.30
CA THR A 401 -23.28 12.10 21.03
C THR A 401 -22.51 10.91 20.49
N VAL A 402 -21.34 11.16 19.92
CA VAL A 402 -20.39 10.13 19.50
C VAL A 402 -19.63 9.62 20.73
N ARG A 403 -19.49 8.30 20.86
CA ARG A 403 -18.59 7.63 21.82
C ARG A 403 -17.58 6.80 21.06
N TYR A 404 -16.38 7.34 20.87
CA TYR A 404 -15.32 6.70 20.10
C TYR A 404 -14.26 6.08 21.03
N PRO A 405 -14.19 4.73 21.13
CA PRO A 405 -13.18 4.07 21.95
C PRO A 405 -11.81 4.09 21.25
N ARG A 406 -10.76 4.45 22.00
CA ARG A 406 -9.36 4.33 21.58
C ARG A 406 -8.52 3.67 22.67
N LEU A 407 -7.52 2.90 22.26
CA LEU A 407 -6.54 2.34 23.18
C LEU A 407 -5.47 3.38 23.49
N VAL A 408 -5.21 3.60 24.77
CA VAL A 408 -4.17 4.49 25.27
C VAL A 408 -3.30 3.77 26.30
N PRO A 409 -2.04 4.21 26.51
CA PRO A 409 -1.24 3.74 27.64
C PRO A 409 -1.93 4.05 28.97
N ARG A 410 -1.75 3.19 29.97
CA ARG A 410 -2.25 3.44 31.33
C ARG A 410 -1.53 4.60 32.02
N ASP A 411 -0.24 4.73 31.79
CA ASP A 411 0.62 5.74 32.39
C ASP A 411 1.86 5.98 31.50
N ALA A 412 2.74 6.88 31.93
CA ALA A 412 3.94 7.26 31.19
C ALA A 412 4.94 6.10 31.05
N ASP A 413 5.04 5.22 32.05
CA ASP A 413 5.94 4.06 32.02
C ASP A 413 5.45 3.02 31.01
N CYS A 414 4.14 2.73 31.02
CA CYS A 414 3.48 1.93 30.00
C CYS A 414 3.68 2.54 28.61
N ALA A 415 3.55 3.86 28.47
CA ALA A 415 3.79 4.55 27.21
C ALA A 415 5.23 4.37 26.71
N ALA A 416 6.21 4.44 27.61
CA ALA A 416 7.62 4.20 27.27
C ALA A 416 7.84 2.76 26.79
N ARG A 417 7.30 1.76 27.49
CA ARG A 417 7.42 0.32 27.10
C ARG A 417 6.73 0.00 25.79
N LEU A 418 5.59 0.63 25.50
CA LEU A 418 4.82 0.40 24.27
C LEU A 418 5.55 0.89 23.01
N LYS A 419 6.56 1.77 23.12
CA LYS A 419 7.42 2.19 21.98
C LYS A 419 8.19 1.01 21.35
N ASP A 420 8.42 -0.06 22.12
CA ASP A 420 9.08 -1.27 21.63
C ASP A 420 8.10 -2.32 21.10
N ARG A 421 6.80 -2.15 21.30
CA ARG A 421 5.78 -3.06 20.79
C ARG A 421 5.24 -2.58 19.46
N THR A 422 5.99 -2.75 18.39
CA THR A 422 5.57 -2.38 17.03
C THR A 422 5.56 -3.59 16.11
N LEU A 423 4.75 -3.58 15.05
CA LEU A 423 4.72 -4.70 14.10
C LEU A 423 6.10 -4.94 13.47
N THR A 424 6.85 -3.88 13.17
CA THR A 424 8.23 -4.03 12.64
C THR A 424 9.11 -4.79 13.63
N LYS A 425 9.09 -4.43 14.92
CA LYS A 425 9.89 -5.09 15.96
C LYS A 425 9.44 -6.53 16.18
N LEU A 426 8.13 -6.79 16.21
CA LEU A 426 7.58 -8.13 16.36
C LEU A 426 8.04 -9.07 15.24
N TYR A 427 7.91 -8.65 13.97
CA TYR A 427 8.28 -9.47 12.82
C TYR A 427 9.79 -9.54 12.60
N ASN A 428 10.57 -8.58 13.08
CA ASN A 428 12.03 -8.70 13.14
C ASN A 428 12.47 -9.75 14.16
N ALA A 429 11.88 -9.74 15.36
CA ALA A 429 12.21 -10.71 16.41
C ALA A 429 11.67 -12.11 16.11
N ARG A 430 10.51 -12.18 15.45
CA ARG A 430 9.79 -13.39 15.03
C ARG A 430 9.79 -14.49 16.11
N PRO A 431 9.19 -14.24 17.29
CA PRO A 431 9.16 -15.19 18.39
C PRO A 431 8.50 -16.52 17.98
N ALA A 432 8.83 -17.62 18.68
CA ALA A 432 8.37 -18.97 18.36
C ALA A 432 6.85 -19.04 18.12
N TRP A 433 6.04 -18.47 19.03
CA TRP A 433 4.58 -18.45 18.88
C TRP A 433 4.10 -17.80 17.57
N LEU A 434 4.79 -16.78 17.08
CA LEU A 434 4.43 -16.11 15.83
C LEU A 434 4.77 -17.00 14.63
N SER A 435 5.94 -17.63 14.66
CA SER A 435 6.34 -18.63 13.65
C SER A 435 5.39 -19.81 13.61
N ASP A 436 4.97 -20.34 14.76
CA ASP A 436 4.06 -21.47 14.86
C ASP A 436 2.64 -21.11 14.36
N CYS A 437 2.18 -19.90 14.64
CA CYS A 437 0.91 -19.41 14.08
C CYS A 437 0.96 -19.28 12.56
N HIS A 438 2.04 -18.72 12.01
CA HIS A 438 2.22 -18.63 10.56
C HIS A 438 2.35 -20.01 9.92
N ALA A 439 3.11 -20.95 10.51
CA ALA A 439 3.23 -22.32 10.00
C ALA A 439 1.88 -23.05 9.94
N ARG A 440 1.02 -22.88 10.97
CA ARG A 440 -0.34 -23.43 10.97
C ARG A 440 -1.23 -22.79 9.92
N LEU A 441 -1.15 -21.47 9.76
CA LEU A 441 -1.87 -20.75 8.71
C LEU A 441 -1.43 -21.24 7.32
N ASP A 442 -0.13 -21.36 7.09
CA ASP A 442 0.45 -21.80 5.82
C ASP A 442 0.04 -23.23 5.50
N ALA A 443 0.06 -24.14 6.48
CA ALA A 443 -0.45 -25.50 6.30
C ALA A 443 -1.94 -25.53 5.93
N ALA A 444 -2.76 -24.69 6.56
CA ALA A 444 -4.19 -24.58 6.23
C ALA A 444 -4.43 -24.02 4.83
N VAL A 445 -3.62 -23.04 4.40
CA VAL A 445 -3.68 -22.48 3.03
C VAL A 445 -3.18 -23.50 2.00
N ALA A 446 -2.11 -24.23 2.30
CA ALA A 446 -1.60 -25.30 1.43
C ALA A 446 -2.69 -26.36 1.18
N ALA A 447 -3.39 -26.78 2.24
CA ALA A 447 -4.52 -27.70 2.13
C ALA A 447 -5.65 -27.14 1.25
N ALA A 448 -5.97 -25.84 1.36
CA ALA A 448 -6.97 -25.19 0.50
C ALA A 448 -6.58 -25.17 -0.98
N TYR A 449 -5.28 -25.16 -1.30
CA TYR A 449 -4.78 -25.34 -2.66
C TYR A 449 -4.68 -26.82 -3.09
N GLY A 450 -4.85 -27.78 -2.17
CA GLY A 450 -4.56 -29.19 -2.41
C GLY A 450 -3.06 -29.48 -2.57
N TRP A 451 -2.19 -28.67 -1.96
CA TRP A 451 -0.74 -28.74 -2.11
C TRP A 451 -0.02 -29.18 -0.82
N PRO A 452 1.18 -29.76 -0.91
CA PRO A 452 2.03 -29.99 0.25
C PRO A 452 2.41 -28.68 0.96
N ALA A 453 2.52 -28.71 2.29
CA ALA A 453 2.87 -27.54 3.08
C ALA A 453 4.37 -27.19 3.03
N ASP A 454 5.22 -28.14 2.66
CA ASP A 454 6.69 -28.05 2.63
C ASP A 454 7.26 -27.64 1.27
N LEU A 455 6.41 -27.17 0.35
CA LEU A 455 6.86 -26.67 -0.96
C LEU A 455 7.91 -25.56 -0.83
N THR A 456 8.91 -25.59 -1.70
CA THR A 456 9.87 -24.49 -1.87
C THR A 456 9.18 -23.25 -2.44
N ASP A 457 9.78 -22.06 -2.26
CA ASP A 457 9.23 -20.82 -2.82
C ASP A 457 9.10 -20.91 -4.36
N ASP A 458 10.08 -21.52 -5.03
CA ASP A 458 10.06 -21.71 -6.49
C ASP A 458 8.90 -22.61 -6.94
N ALA A 459 8.66 -23.71 -6.21
CA ALA A 459 7.54 -24.61 -6.51
C ALA A 459 6.18 -23.95 -6.25
N ILE A 460 6.09 -23.08 -5.23
CA ILE A 460 4.90 -22.25 -4.98
C ILE A 460 4.66 -21.30 -6.16
N LEU A 461 5.70 -20.59 -6.62
CA LEU A 461 5.58 -19.65 -7.73
C LEU A 461 5.17 -20.33 -9.04
N GLU A 462 5.72 -21.51 -9.33
CA GLU A 462 5.35 -22.29 -10.50
C GLU A 462 3.88 -22.69 -10.49
N ARG A 463 3.40 -23.24 -9.37
CA ARG A 463 2.00 -23.66 -9.23
C ARG A 463 1.03 -22.48 -9.23
N LEU A 464 1.37 -21.37 -8.57
CA LEU A 464 0.56 -20.16 -8.59
C LEU A 464 0.53 -19.55 -9.99
N LEU A 465 1.63 -19.52 -10.73
CA LEU A 465 1.62 -19.01 -12.11
C LEU A 465 0.73 -19.85 -13.01
N ALA A 466 0.82 -21.19 -12.92
CA ALA A 466 -0.06 -22.08 -13.67
C ALA A 466 -1.55 -21.80 -13.36
N LEU A 467 -1.90 -21.68 -12.07
CA LEU A 467 -3.27 -21.41 -11.63
C LEU A 467 -3.75 -19.99 -12.02
N ASN A 468 -2.85 -19.02 -12.07
CA ASN A 468 -3.16 -17.68 -12.58
C ASN A 468 -3.54 -17.74 -14.06
N LEU A 469 -2.75 -18.42 -14.89
CA LEU A 469 -2.98 -18.52 -16.33
C LEU A 469 -4.27 -19.28 -16.64
N GLU A 470 -4.55 -20.35 -15.90
CA GLU A 470 -5.81 -21.10 -16.00
C GLU A 470 -7.03 -20.20 -15.76
N ARG A 471 -7.00 -19.39 -14.70
CA ARG A 471 -8.15 -18.58 -14.27
C ARG A 471 -8.28 -17.21 -14.91
N ALA A 472 -7.22 -16.73 -15.54
CA ALA A 472 -7.28 -15.53 -16.36
C ALA A 472 -7.80 -15.85 -17.78
N GLY A 473 -7.68 -17.11 -18.23
CA GLY A 473 -8.14 -17.58 -19.53
C GLY A 473 -9.60 -18.04 -19.58
N GLY A 474 -10.22 -18.32 -18.42
CA GLY A 474 -11.65 -18.59 -18.26
C GLY A 474 -12.42 -17.38 -17.75
#